data_AF-A0A7X4YB44-F1
#
_entry.id   AF-A0A7X4YB44-F1
#
_cell.length_a   1.000
_cell.length_b   1.000
_cell.length_c   1.000
_cell.angle_alpha   90.00
_cell.angle_beta   90.00
_cell.angle_gamma   90.00
#
_symmetry.space_group_name_H-M   'P 1'
#
loop_
_entity.id
_entity.type
_entity.pdbx_description
1 polymer ?
#
loop_
_entity_poly.entity_id
_entity_poly.type
_entity_poly.pdbx_seq_one_letter_code
_entity_poly.pdbx_strand_id
1 'polypeptide(L)'
;MAIHEVTAEDVLQRCARCGSGNRFSLDTLEVGVARREDVDDSLVQLPPCPACRSTEFLIRAAESEPAHPAPGSFGHLHRLLVGHVHAELVQRARLHTVLKPKGGGARKVAVHPLSQEARERWFPQGLRIAVPADEQPRAPEESSR
;
A
#
# COMPACT_ATOMS: atom_id res chain seq x y z
N MET A 1 1.41 5.94 8.28
CA MET A 1 0.68 4.75 7.83
C MET A 1 1.68 3.67 7.49
N ALA A 2 1.33 2.43 7.78
CA ALA A 2 2.21 1.29 7.56
C ALA A 2 1.45 0.15 6.86
N ILE A 3 1.83 -0.17 5.62
CA ILE A 3 1.59 -1.50 5.05
C ILE A 3 2.55 -2.49 5.69
N HIS A 4 2.01 -3.57 6.25
CA HIS A 4 2.75 -4.61 6.95
C HIS A 4 2.83 -5.90 6.18
N GLU A 5 1.86 -6.20 5.33
CA GLU A 5 1.83 -7.41 4.53
C GLU A 5 1.04 -7.18 3.25
N VAL A 6 1.46 -7.83 2.16
CA VAL A 6 0.73 -7.91 0.90
C VAL A 6 0.65 -9.38 0.49
N THR A 7 -0.54 -9.86 0.18
CA THR A 7 -0.78 -11.19 -0.40
C THR A 7 -1.25 -11.05 -1.84
N ALA A 8 -1.59 -12.17 -2.50
CA ALA A 8 -2.20 -12.12 -3.82
C ALA A 8 -3.59 -11.44 -3.82
N GLU A 9 -4.26 -11.39 -2.67
CA GLU A 9 -5.66 -10.97 -2.56
C GLU A 9 -5.82 -9.72 -1.70
N ASP A 10 -4.95 -9.52 -0.72
CA ASP A 10 -5.13 -8.53 0.34
C ASP A 10 -3.89 -7.70 0.64
N VAL A 11 -4.14 -6.55 1.25
CA VAL A 11 -3.15 -5.71 1.91
C VAL A 11 -3.49 -5.61 3.39
N LEU A 12 -2.52 -5.90 4.26
CA LEU A 12 -2.61 -5.64 5.69
C LEU A 12 -2.00 -4.27 5.99
N GLN A 13 -2.83 -3.35 6.44
CA GLN A 13 -2.44 -2.01 6.82
C GLN A 13 -2.63 -1.82 8.32
N ARG A 14 -1.72 -1.10 8.96
CA ARG A 14 -1.87 -0.59 10.33
C ARG A 14 -2.25 0.88 10.26
N CYS A 15 -3.40 1.21 10.86
CA CYS A 15 -3.90 2.57 10.92
C CYS A 15 -2.92 3.48 11.66
N ALA A 16 -2.50 4.56 11.01
CA ALA A 16 -1.62 5.56 11.60
C ALA A 16 -2.29 6.29 12.78
N ARG A 17 -3.62 6.39 12.76
CA ARG A 17 -4.39 7.11 13.78
C ARG A 17 -4.63 6.30 15.05
N CYS A 18 -5.11 5.05 14.93
CA CYS A 18 -5.51 4.24 16.08
C CYS A 18 -4.75 2.92 16.23
N GLY A 19 -3.80 2.63 15.33
CA GLY A 19 -2.91 1.48 15.44
C GLY A 19 -3.54 0.12 15.13
N SER A 20 -4.84 0.06 14.79
CA SER A 20 -5.52 -1.19 14.46
C SER A 20 -5.08 -1.73 13.09
N GLY A 21 -4.90 -3.05 13.01
CA GLY A 21 -4.63 -3.77 11.77
C GLY A 21 -5.90 -3.99 10.97
N ASN A 22 -5.90 -3.56 9.71
CA ASN A 22 -7.02 -3.65 8.79
C ASN A 22 -6.56 -4.42 7.55
N ARG A 23 -7.31 -5.45 7.16
CA ARG A 23 -7.08 -6.22 5.94
C ARG A 23 -8.04 -5.74 4.86
N PHE A 24 -7.51 -5.32 3.72
CA PHE A 24 -8.29 -4.81 2.60
C PHE A 24 -8.01 -5.65 1.36
N SER A 25 -9.07 -6.10 0.68
CA SER A 25 -8.93 -6.79 -0.58
C SER A 25 -8.42 -5.83 -1.66
N LEU A 26 -7.45 -6.28 -2.45
CA LEU A 26 -6.96 -5.56 -3.63
C LEU A 26 -8.08 -5.25 -4.62
N ASP A 27 -9.13 -6.07 -4.67
CA ASP A 27 -10.30 -5.85 -5.51
C ASP A 27 -11.24 -4.75 -5.00
N THR A 28 -10.95 -4.15 -3.85
CA THR A 28 -11.66 -2.96 -3.34
C THR A 28 -10.85 -1.69 -3.53
N LEU A 29 -9.58 -1.81 -3.96
CA LEU A 29 -8.68 -0.69 -4.15
C LEU A 29 -8.62 -0.26 -5.62
N GLU A 30 -8.18 0.97 -5.84
CA GLU A 30 -7.88 1.51 -7.16
C GLU A 30 -6.76 2.55 -7.09
N VAL A 31 -5.99 2.64 -8.18
CA VAL A 31 -5.00 3.68 -8.40
C VAL A 31 -5.68 4.90 -9.01
N GLY A 32 -5.33 6.08 -8.49
CA GLY A 32 -5.91 7.34 -8.93
C GLY A 32 -6.88 7.89 -7.91
N VAL A 33 -6.53 9.04 -7.33
CA VAL A 33 -7.44 9.78 -6.44
C VAL A 33 -7.81 11.09 -7.13
N ALA A 34 -9.12 11.33 -7.25
CA ALA A 34 -9.63 12.58 -7.81
C ALA A 34 -9.27 13.77 -6.89
N ARG A 35 -8.63 14.78 -7.47
CA ARG A 35 -8.24 16.05 -6.83
C ARG A 35 -8.69 17.21 -7.69
N ARG A 36 -9.74 17.92 -7.26
CA ARG A 36 -10.32 19.07 -7.98
C ARG A 36 -10.57 18.75 -9.47
N GLU A 37 -9.65 19.11 -10.35
CA GLU A 37 -9.76 18.99 -11.80
C GLU A 37 -8.95 17.82 -12.38
N ASP A 38 -8.10 17.18 -11.57
CA ASP A 38 -7.17 16.13 -11.99
C ASP A 38 -7.34 14.83 -11.19
N VAL A 39 -6.71 13.76 -11.70
CA VAL A 39 -6.57 12.49 -10.97
C VAL A 39 -5.09 12.23 -10.74
N ASP A 40 -4.73 12.08 -9.48
CA ASP A 40 -3.36 11.79 -9.06
C ASP A 40 -3.10 10.29 -9.11
N ASP A 41 -2.37 9.86 -10.13
CA ASP A 41 -2.06 8.45 -10.40
C ASP A 41 -0.97 7.87 -9.48
N SER A 42 -0.37 8.68 -8.60
CA SER A 42 0.59 8.20 -7.60
C SER A 42 -0.11 7.67 -6.34
N LEU A 43 -1.41 7.91 -6.21
CA LEU A 43 -2.18 7.64 -4.99
C LEU A 43 -3.07 6.41 -5.10
N VAL A 44 -3.18 5.69 -3.99
CA VAL A 44 -4.20 4.68 -3.74
C VAL A 44 -4.89 5.05 -2.44
N GLN A 45 -6.20 5.29 -2.47
CA GLN A 45 -6.97 5.55 -1.26
C GLN A 45 -7.37 4.22 -0.61
N LEU A 46 -7.07 4.07 0.68
CA LEU A 46 -7.53 2.92 1.45
C LEU A 46 -8.97 3.14 1.94
N PRO A 47 -9.75 2.06 2.13
CA PRO A 47 -11.03 2.13 2.81
C PRO A 47 -10.88 2.75 4.21
N PRO A 48 -11.90 3.49 4.70
CA PRO A 48 -11.86 4.06 6.04
C PRO A 48 -11.58 2.98 7.09
N CYS A 49 -10.72 3.30 8.06
CA CYS A 49 -10.43 2.37 9.16
C CYS A 49 -11.73 2.00 9.91
N PRO A 50 -12.08 0.71 10.04
CA PRO A 50 -13.30 0.30 10.75
C PRO A 50 -13.38 0.76 12.20
N ALA A 51 -12.23 0.92 12.88
CA ALA A 51 -12.17 1.31 14.29
C ALA A 51 -12.31 2.82 14.52
N CYS A 52 -11.64 3.66 13.72
CA CYS A 52 -11.58 5.12 13.96
C CYS A 52 -12.08 5.98 12.80
N ARG A 53 -12.48 5.35 11.69
CA ARG A 53 -12.96 5.97 10.44
C ARG A 53 -11.97 6.91 9.75
N SER A 54 -10.68 6.85 10.11
CA SER A 54 -9.64 7.59 9.41
C SER A 54 -9.47 7.07 7.98
N THR A 55 -9.42 7.98 7.01
CA THR A 55 -9.04 7.68 5.62
C THR A 55 -7.55 7.93 5.45
N GLU A 56 -6.89 7.01 4.75
CA GLU A 56 -5.44 7.00 4.58
C GLU A 56 -5.11 6.72 3.10
N PHE A 57 -4.01 7.30 2.61
CA PHE A 57 -3.57 7.20 1.21
C PHE A 57 -2.17 6.61 1.07
N LEU A 58 -2.01 5.56 0.27
CA LEU A 58 -0.69 5.10 -0.14
C LEU A 58 -0.16 6.04 -1.22
N ILE A 59 1.09 6.44 -1.08
CA ILE A 59 1.76 7.36 -2.00
C ILE A 59 2.92 6.61 -2.63
N ARG A 60 2.84 6.33 -3.93
CA ARG A 60 3.94 5.76 -4.68
C ARG A 60 5.07 6.79 -4.75
N ALA A 61 6.29 6.34 -4.49
CA ALA A 61 7.48 7.16 -4.70
C ALA A 61 7.60 7.65 -6.15
N ALA A 62 8.03 8.90 -6.32
CA ALA A 62 8.24 9.46 -7.64
C ALA A 62 9.43 8.79 -8.35
N GLU A 63 9.46 8.80 -9.69
CA GLU A 63 10.56 8.22 -10.48
C GLU A 63 11.89 8.93 -10.21
N SER A 64 11.84 10.24 -9.97
CA SER A 64 12.99 11.07 -9.63
C SER A 64 13.37 11.02 -8.15
N GLU A 65 12.64 10.27 -7.33
CA GLU A 65 12.90 10.23 -5.89
C GLU A 65 14.14 9.38 -5.61
N PRO A 66 15.14 9.90 -4.85
CA PRO A 66 16.36 9.16 -4.57
C PRO A 66 16.09 7.84 -3.84
N ALA A 67 17.06 6.94 -3.90
CA ALA A 67 17.03 5.69 -3.14
C ALA A 67 16.84 5.97 -1.64
N HIS A 68 16.12 5.08 -0.96
CA HIS A 68 15.86 5.24 0.47
C HIS A 68 17.18 5.26 1.25
N PRO A 69 17.43 6.25 2.13
CA PRO A 69 18.74 6.45 2.76
C PRO A 69 19.15 5.32 3.73
N ALA A 70 18.19 4.51 4.19
CA ALA A 70 18.42 3.36 5.06
C ALA A 70 17.83 2.07 4.46
N PRO A 71 18.58 1.33 3.62
CA PRO A 71 18.16 0.04 3.09
C PRO A 71 17.85 -0.96 4.21
N GLY A 72 16.78 -1.74 4.03
CA GLY A 72 16.28 -2.72 5.01
C GLY A 72 15.48 -2.15 6.20
N SER A 73 15.47 -0.82 6.39
CA SER A 73 14.61 -0.19 7.41
C SER A 73 13.12 -0.37 7.11
N PHE A 74 12.27 -0.19 8.12
CA PHE A 74 10.81 -0.19 7.95
C PHE A 74 10.37 0.73 6.80
N GLY A 75 10.87 1.97 6.76
CA GLY A 75 10.53 2.94 5.71
C GLY A 75 10.92 2.48 4.30
N HIS A 76 12.08 1.84 4.16
CA HIS A 76 12.52 1.26 2.89
C HIS A 76 11.59 0.12 2.45
N LEU A 77 11.36 -0.85 3.34
CA LEU A 77 10.51 -2.01 3.03
C LEU A 77 9.07 -1.58 2.75
N HIS A 78 8.56 -0.61 3.51
CA HIS A 78 7.25 -0.02 3.30
C HIS A 78 7.15 0.64 1.91
N ARG A 79 8.17 1.41 1.50
CA ARG A 79 8.23 2.01 0.16
C ARG A 79 8.19 0.94 -0.95
N LEU A 80 8.88 -0.18 -0.76
CA LEU A 80 8.83 -1.31 -1.69
C LEU A 80 7.43 -1.95 -1.76
N LEU A 81 6.78 -2.19 -0.62
CA LEU A 81 5.43 -2.75 -0.59
C LEU A 81 4.40 -1.82 -1.23
N VAL A 82 4.48 -0.50 -0.98
CA VAL A 82 3.59 0.48 -1.62
C VAL A 82 3.76 0.50 -3.14
N GLY A 83 5.01 0.48 -3.62
CA GLY A 83 5.30 0.39 -5.05
C GLY A 83 4.72 -0.89 -5.67
N HIS A 84 4.86 -2.02 -4.97
CA HIS A 84 4.30 -3.30 -5.41
C HIS A 84 2.77 -3.29 -5.46
N VAL A 85 2.08 -2.82 -4.41
CA VAL A 85 0.61 -2.72 -4.39
C VAL A 85 0.11 -1.84 -5.53
N HIS A 86 0.75 -0.69 -5.76
CA HIS A 86 0.41 0.18 -6.87
C HIS A 86 0.56 -0.55 -8.21
N ALA A 87 1.69 -1.24 -8.44
CA ALA A 87 1.92 -1.99 -9.66
C ALA A 87 0.90 -3.11 -9.89
N GLU A 88 0.55 -3.88 -8.84
CA GLU A 88 -0.47 -4.92 -8.88
C GLU A 88 -1.84 -4.36 -9.31
N LEU A 89 -2.25 -3.23 -8.74
CA LEU A 89 -3.51 -2.58 -9.10
C LEU A 89 -3.51 -2.12 -10.56
N VAL A 90 -2.41 -1.55 -11.06
CA VAL A 90 -2.29 -1.18 -12.48
C VAL A 90 -2.39 -2.43 -13.37
N GLN A 91 -1.70 -3.51 -13.04
CA GLN A 91 -1.73 -4.76 -13.81
C GLN A 91 -3.13 -5.40 -13.86
N ARG A 92 -3.90 -5.28 -12.77
CA ARG A 92 -5.30 -5.73 -12.69
C ARG A 92 -6.30 -4.75 -13.31
N ALA A 93 -5.83 -3.69 -13.97
CA ALA A 93 -6.67 -2.61 -14.51
C ALA A 93 -7.58 -1.92 -13.46
N ARG A 94 -7.15 -1.94 -12.19
CA ARG A 94 -7.80 -1.29 -11.04
C ARG A 94 -7.37 0.17 -10.98
N LEU A 95 -7.87 0.94 -11.95
CA LEU A 95 -7.57 2.35 -12.12
C LEU A 95 -8.85 3.17 -11.99
N HIS A 96 -8.74 4.38 -11.48
CA HIS A 96 -9.77 5.40 -11.59
C HIS A 96 -10.19 5.56 -13.07
N THR A 97 -11.48 5.76 -13.31
CA THR A 97 -12.08 5.72 -14.66
C THR A 97 -11.41 6.64 -15.69
N VAL A 98 -10.93 7.81 -15.26
CA VAL A 98 -10.22 8.79 -16.10
C VAL A 98 -8.83 8.31 -16.53
N LEU A 99 -8.19 7.44 -15.75
CA LEU A 99 -6.87 6.87 -16.05
C LEU A 99 -6.95 5.65 -16.99
N LYS A 100 -8.14 5.05 -17.14
CA LYS A 100 -8.33 3.92 -18.05
C LYS A 100 -8.16 4.38 -19.50
N PRO A 101 -7.34 3.70 -20.32
CA PRO A 101 -7.11 4.12 -21.70
C PRO A 101 -8.42 4.05 -22.50
N LYS A 102 -8.86 5.20 -23.02
CA LYS A 102 -9.96 5.26 -23.99
C LYS A 102 -9.36 5.13 -25.40
N GLY A 103 -9.51 3.97 -26.03
CA GLY A 103 -9.30 3.81 -27.47
C GLY A 103 -7.85 3.96 -27.98
N GLY A 104 -6.88 3.29 -27.34
CA GLY A 104 -5.56 3.04 -27.95
C GLY A 104 -4.47 4.08 -27.69
N GLY A 105 -4.76 5.20 -27.04
CA GLY A 105 -3.76 6.11 -26.48
C GLY A 105 -3.65 5.94 -24.96
N ALA A 106 -2.58 5.31 -24.49
CA ALA A 106 -2.39 5.08 -23.05
C ALA A 106 -1.79 6.32 -22.36
N ARG A 107 -2.49 6.88 -21.37
CA ARG A 107 -1.81 7.59 -20.28
C ARG A 107 -0.96 6.53 -19.56
N LYS A 108 0.36 6.54 -19.78
CA LYS A 108 1.27 5.57 -19.16
C LYS A 108 1.33 5.86 -17.67
N VAL A 109 0.52 5.15 -16.89
CA VAL A 109 0.67 5.12 -15.43
C VAL A 109 2.02 4.46 -15.15
N ALA A 110 2.86 5.12 -14.35
CA ALA A 110 4.16 4.58 -13.99
C ALA A 110 4.00 3.32 -13.13
N VAL A 111 4.67 2.23 -13.51
CA VAL A 111 4.59 0.93 -12.82
C VAL A 111 5.98 0.52 -12.37
N HIS A 112 6.14 0.29 -11.08
CA HIS A 112 7.41 -0.14 -10.48
C HIS A 112 7.19 -1.46 -9.74
N PRO A 113 7.09 -2.58 -10.48
CA PRO A 113 6.92 -3.87 -9.84
C PRO A 113 8.16 -4.18 -9.01
N LEU A 114 7.95 -4.82 -7.85
CA LEU A 114 9.06 -5.32 -7.05
C LEU A 114 9.82 -6.38 -7.84
N SER A 115 11.11 -6.16 -8.09
CA SER A 115 11.95 -7.12 -8.81
C SER A 115 12.08 -8.43 -8.01
N GLN A 116 12.31 -9.53 -8.72
CA GLN A 116 12.52 -10.83 -8.08
C GLN A 116 13.71 -10.80 -7.10
N GLU A 117 14.82 -10.17 -7.49
CA GLU A 117 15.99 -10.00 -6.62
C GLU A 117 15.65 -9.22 -5.33
N ALA A 118 14.91 -8.12 -5.44
CA ALA A 118 14.49 -7.34 -4.27
C ALA A 118 13.52 -8.14 -3.39
N ARG A 119 12.63 -8.92 -3.99
CA ARG A 119 11.71 -9.80 -3.27
C ARG A 119 12.46 -10.86 -2.47
N GLU A 120 13.40 -11.58 -3.09
CA GLU A 120 14.20 -12.62 -2.43
C GLU A 120 15.08 -12.03 -1.32
N ARG A 121 15.70 -10.87 -1.58
CA ARG A 121 16.59 -10.21 -0.62
C ARG A 121 15.87 -9.65 0.59
N TRP A 122 14.75 -8.97 0.39
CA TRP A 122 14.10 -8.17 1.44
C TRP A 122 12.86 -8.82 2.03
N PHE A 123 12.26 -9.79 1.34
CA PHE A 123 11.01 -10.44 1.71
C PHE A 123 11.10 -11.97 1.62
N PRO A 124 12.11 -12.61 2.25
CA PRO A 124 12.32 -14.06 2.14
C PRO A 124 11.19 -14.91 2.72
N GLN A 125 10.34 -14.32 3.58
CA GLN A 125 9.18 -14.98 4.21
C GLN A 125 7.84 -14.48 3.63
N GLY A 126 7.86 -14.02 2.39
CA GLY A 126 6.73 -13.34 1.75
C GLY A 126 6.77 -11.83 1.96
N LEU A 127 5.88 -11.11 1.27
CA LEU A 127 5.83 -9.64 1.20
C LEU A 127 5.30 -9.03 2.50
N ARG A 128 6.03 -9.23 3.59
CA ARG A 128 5.68 -8.79 4.94
C ARG A 128 6.86 -8.11 5.63
N ILE A 129 6.55 -7.12 6.44
CA ILE A 129 7.50 -6.47 7.35
C ILE A 129 7.26 -7.05 8.73
N ALA A 130 8.28 -7.68 9.32
CA ALA A 130 8.19 -8.18 10.68
C ALA A 130 7.98 -7.00 11.64
N VAL A 131 6.92 -7.07 12.43
CA VAL A 131 6.68 -6.14 13.54
C VAL A 131 7.18 -6.81 14.80
N PRO A 132 8.16 -6.24 15.50
CA PRO A 132 8.61 -6.80 16.76
C PRO A 132 7.45 -6.77 17.79
N ALA A 133 7.44 -7.75 18.70
CA ALA A 133 6.28 -8.07 19.54
C ALA A 133 5.90 -6.94 20.52
N ASP A 134 6.83 -6.04 20.80
CA ASP A 134 6.68 -4.83 21.62
C ASP A 134 5.80 -3.75 20.97
N GLU A 135 5.67 -3.76 19.64
CA GLU A 135 4.79 -2.85 18.91
C GLU A 135 3.41 -3.44 18.60
N GLN A 136 3.11 -4.68 19.01
CA GLN A 136 1.79 -5.28 18.84
C GLN A 136 0.80 -4.68 19.84
N PRO A 137 -0.41 -4.24 19.42
CA PRO A 137 -1.42 -3.80 20.38
C PRO A 137 -1.74 -4.94 21.33
N ARG A 138 -1.65 -4.71 22.64
CA ARG A 138 -2.21 -5.63 23.65
C ARG A 138 -3.69 -5.83 23.32
N ALA A 139 -4.13 -7.08 23.27
CA ALA A 139 -5.55 -7.39 23.20
C ALA A 139 -6.28 -6.64 24.33
N PRO A 140 -7.50 -6.12 24.11
CA PRO A 140 -8.27 -5.55 25.19
C PRO A 140 -8.46 -6.65 26.24
N GLU A 141 -7.95 -6.43 27.45
CA GLU A 141 -8.25 -7.29 28.58
C GLU A 141 -9.77 -7.33 28.73
N GLU A 142 -10.37 -8.50 28.48
CA GLU A 142 -11.74 -8.76 28.87
C GLU A 142 -11.80 -8.57 30.39
N SER A 143 -12.34 -7.42 30.80
CA SER A 143 -12.70 -7.12 32.17
C SER A 143 -13.70 -8.18 32.62
N SER A 144 -13.17 -9.23 33.26
CA SER A 144 -13.96 -10.25 33.92
C SER A 144 -14.78 -9.59 35.02
N ARG A 145 -16.10 -9.70 34.88
CA ARG A 145 -17.08 -9.44 35.95
C ARG A 145 -17.16 -10.63 36.89
#